data_AF-A0A3P3D902-F1
#
_entry.id   AF-A0A3P3D902-F1
#
_cell.length_a   1.000
_cell.length_b   1.000
_cell.length_c   1.000
_cell.angle_alpha   90.00
_cell.angle_beta   90.00
_cell.angle_gamma   90.00
#
_symmetry.space_group_name_H-M   'P 1'
#
loop_
_entity.id
_entity.type
_entity.pdbx_description
1 polymer ?
#
loop_
_entity_poly.entity_id
_entity_poly.type
_entity_poly.pdbx_seq_one_letter_code
_entity_poly.pdbx_strand_id
1 'polypeptide(L)'
;MSDPDAEFRAALLEIGHLTYVWTNTESLLVHIIAGLLGCDKDRALLVYLTLNTTRARIDLVERLAKSPFTPPAQRDLVLEATRRLARLSGERNFYNHAIYAFDLEEGAISTIQMRIADRGSEVKLGRRQPLDEAAVRDLREVIASLSQLNQTLWQLIRSQNFPL
;
A
#
# COMPACT_ATOMS: atom_id res chain seq x y z
N MET A 1 -4.74 -4.61 33.19
CA MET A 1 -3.70 -4.00 32.33
C MET A 1 -3.29 -5.04 31.33
N SER A 2 -3.27 -4.68 30.05
CA SER A 2 -2.65 -5.48 29.00
C SER A 2 -1.13 -5.49 29.16
N ASP A 3 -0.48 -6.48 28.56
CA ASP A 3 0.98 -6.61 28.50
C ASP A 3 1.51 -5.76 27.33
N PRO A 4 2.28 -4.68 27.56
CA PRO A 4 2.80 -3.82 26.48
C PRO A 4 3.67 -4.60 25.47
N ASP A 5 4.40 -5.62 25.93
CA ASP A 5 5.18 -6.50 25.06
C ASP A 5 4.28 -7.35 24.15
N ALA A 6 3.08 -7.72 24.60
CA ALA A 6 2.11 -8.44 23.78
C ALA A 6 1.47 -7.54 22.72
N GLU A 7 1.10 -6.30 23.07
CA GLU A 7 0.56 -5.33 22.12
C GLU A 7 1.59 -4.98 21.04
N PHE A 8 2.84 -4.74 21.43
CA PHE A 8 3.94 -4.47 20.49
C PHE A 8 4.21 -5.65 19.54
N ARG A 9 4.27 -6.89 20.06
CA ARG A 9 4.42 -8.10 19.23
C ARG A 9 3.25 -8.30 18.29
N ALA A 10 2.01 -8.02 18.72
CA ALA A 10 0.83 -8.08 17.87
C ALA A 10 0.90 -7.06 16.73
N ALA A 11 1.30 -5.81 17.03
CA ALA A 11 1.50 -4.79 16.00
C ALA A 11 2.58 -5.18 14.98
N LEU A 12 3.75 -5.68 15.42
CA LEU A 12 4.80 -6.14 14.50
C LEU A 12 4.33 -7.26 13.57
N LEU A 13 3.52 -8.21 14.07
CA LEU A 13 2.93 -9.28 13.27
C LEU A 13 2.02 -8.71 12.17
N GLU A 14 1.13 -7.77 12.53
CA GLU A 14 0.21 -7.15 11.58
C GLU A 14 0.94 -6.24 10.57
N ILE A 15 2.05 -5.58 10.94
CA ILE A 15 2.90 -4.81 10.01
C ILE A 15 3.59 -5.72 8.98
N GLY A 16 4.05 -6.90 9.41
CA GLY A 16 4.54 -7.95 8.52
C GLY A 16 3.45 -8.44 7.56
N HIS A 17 2.25 -8.70 8.09
CA HIS A 17 1.07 -9.09 7.33
C HIS A 17 0.66 -8.03 6.28
N LEU A 18 0.62 -6.76 6.66
CA LEU A 18 0.39 -5.62 5.77
C LEU A 18 1.42 -5.59 4.62
N THR A 19 2.70 -5.79 4.92
CA THR A 19 3.77 -5.78 3.92
C THR A 19 3.66 -6.95 2.92
N TYR A 20 3.24 -8.13 3.39
CA TYR A 20 2.93 -9.29 2.55
C TYR A 20 1.72 -9.02 1.63
N VAL A 21 0.57 -8.62 2.20
CA VAL A 21 -0.66 -8.34 1.42
C VAL A 21 -0.42 -7.20 0.43
N TRP A 22 0.36 -6.19 0.81
CA TRP A 22 0.80 -5.11 -0.08
C TRP A 22 1.56 -5.64 -1.30
N THR A 23 2.59 -6.45 -1.08
CA THR A 23 3.45 -6.96 -2.16
C THR A 23 2.64 -7.82 -3.14
N ASN A 24 1.75 -8.67 -2.62
CA ASN A 24 0.84 -9.49 -3.43
C ASN A 24 -0.24 -8.70 -4.18
N THR A 25 -0.51 -7.45 -3.78
CA THR A 25 -1.51 -6.57 -4.41
C THR A 25 -0.86 -5.65 -5.44
N GLU A 26 0.32 -5.12 -5.14
CA GLU A 26 1.12 -4.30 -6.07
C GLU A 26 1.60 -5.13 -7.27
N SER A 27 1.97 -6.39 -7.08
CA SER A 27 2.39 -7.28 -8.16
C SER A 27 1.33 -7.45 -9.25
N LEU A 28 0.03 -7.34 -8.90
CA LEU A 28 -1.08 -7.47 -9.85
C LEU A 28 -1.10 -6.36 -10.92
N LEU A 29 -0.40 -5.24 -10.69
CA LEU A 29 -0.21 -4.22 -11.71
C LEU A 29 0.50 -4.75 -12.96
N VAL A 30 1.28 -5.84 -12.87
CA VAL A 30 1.92 -6.47 -14.06
C VAL A 30 0.89 -6.97 -15.07
N HIS A 31 -0.21 -7.56 -14.61
CA HIS A 31 -1.31 -8.05 -15.46
C HIS A 31 -2.09 -6.89 -16.09
N ILE A 32 -2.26 -5.79 -15.34
CA ILE A 32 -2.91 -4.57 -15.84
C ILE A 32 -2.03 -3.87 -16.88
N ILE A 33 -0.72 -3.82 -16.68
CA ILE A 33 0.24 -3.31 -17.68
C ILE A 33 0.19 -4.19 -18.94
N ALA A 34 0.21 -5.52 -18.80
CA ALA A 34 0.09 -6.46 -19.93
C ALA A 34 -1.19 -6.23 -20.74
N GLY A 35 -2.32 -6.16 -20.04
CA GLY A 35 -3.64 -5.95 -20.63
C GLY A 35 -3.80 -4.61 -21.35
N LEU A 36 -3.31 -3.51 -20.74
CA LEU A 36 -3.42 -2.18 -21.33
C LEU A 36 -2.39 -1.91 -22.45
N LEU A 37 -1.27 -2.63 -22.47
CA LEU A 37 -0.29 -2.59 -23.57
C LEU A 37 -0.60 -3.61 -24.70
N GLY A 38 -1.52 -4.55 -24.49
CA GLY A 38 -1.81 -5.62 -25.44
C GLY A 38 -0.63 -6.59 -25.63
N CYS A 39 0.17 -6.82 -24.59
CA CYS A 39 1.34 -7.70 -24.62
C CYS A 39 1.23 -8.86 -23.62
N ASP A 40 2.13 -9.84 -23.71
CA ASP A 40 2.22 -10.91 -22.71
C ASP A 40 2.78 -10.42 -21.36
N LYS A 41 2.62 -11.26 -20.33
CA LYS A 41 3.08 -10.97 -18.97
C LYS A 41 4.60 -10.76 -18.89
N ASP A 42 5.40 -11.45 -19.70
CA ASP A 42 6.85 -11.39 -19.62
C ASP A 42 7.38 -10.03 -20.11
N ARG A 43 6.82 -9.51 -21.21
CA ARG A 43 7.06 -8.14 -21.68
C ARG A 43 6.58 -7.09 -20.68
N ALA A 44 5.40 -7.30 -20.07
CA ALA A 44 4.89 -6.41 -19.04
C ALA A 44 5.75 -6.43 -17.76
N LEU A 45 6.35 -7.57 -17.43
CA LEU A 45 7.26 -7.72 -16.29
C LEU A 45 8.54 -6.89 -16.48
N LEU A 46 9.11 -6.84 -17.69
CA LEU A 46 10.25 -5.95 -18.01
C LEU A 46 9.91 -4.47 -17.74
N VAL A 47 8.71 -4.03 -18.14
CA VAL A 47 8.22 -2.68 -17.86
C VAL A 47 8.03 -2.45 -16.36
N TYR A 48 7.39 -3.39 -15.66
CA TYR A 48 7.16 -3.33 -14.21
C TYR A 48 8.46 -3.26 -13.39
N LEU A 49 9.49 -4.01 -13.80
CA LEU A 49 10.82 -4.02 -13.18
C LEU A 49 11.62 -2.74 -13.45
N THR A 50 11.40 -2.06 -14.58
CA THR A 50 12.02 -0.77 -14.89
C THR A 50 11.46 0.36 -14.02
N LEU A 51 10.26 0.19 -13.46
CA LEU A 51 9.60 1.18 -12.62
C LEU A 51 9.95 0.95 -11.14
N ASN A 52 10.96 1.68 -10.67
CA ASN A 52 11.55 1.53 -9.33
C ASN A 52 10.65 1.93 -8.14
N THR A 53 9.43 2.43 -8.37
CA THR A 53 8.51 2.84 -7.29
C THR A 53 7.07 2.48 -7.62
N THR A 54 6.26 2.18 -6.59
CA THR A 54 4.81 1.99 -6.72
C THR A 54 4.13 3.18 -7.39
N ARG A 55 4.53 4.41 -7.06
CA ARG A 55 3.97 5.62 -7.69
C ARG A 55 4.19 5.61 -9.20
N ALA A 56 5.41 5.31 -9.67
CA ALA A 56 5.69 5.23 -11.10
C ALA A 56 4.89 4.11 -11.81
N ARG A 57 4.65 2.98 -11.12
CA ARG A 57 3.80 1.88 -11.62
C ARG A 57 2.33 2.30 -11.74
N ILE A 58 1.80 2.96 -10.71
CA ILE A 58 0.45 3.53 -10.69
C ILE A 58 0.31 4.60 -11.79
N ASP A 59 1.25 5.54 -11.88
CA ASP A 59 1.23 6.62 -12.88
C ASP A 59 1.25 6.08 -14.31
N LEU A 60 2.02 5.01 -14.58
CA LEU A 60 1.99 4.33 -15.89
C LEU A 60 0.62 3.73 -16.15
N VAL A 61 0.09 2.93 -15.22
CA VAL A 61 -1.21 2.27 -15.37
C VAL A 61 -2.33 3.29 -15.60
N GLU A 62 -2.33 4.41 -14.87
CA GLU A 62 -3.31 5.48 -15.09
C GLU A 62 -3.16 6.16 -16.45
N ARG A 63 -1.93 6.39 -16.93
CA ARG A 63 -1.68 6.98 -18.26
C ARG A 63 -2.12 6.03 -19.38
N LEU A 64 -1.85 4.74 -19.23
CA LEU A 64 -2.33 3.70 -20.14
C LEU A 64 -3.86 3.61 -20.13
N ALA A 65 -4.50 3.62 -18.96
CA ALA A 65 -5.96 3.61 -18.86
C ALA A 65 -6.63 4.86 -19.46
N LYS A 66 -5.97 6.03 -19.40
CA LYS A 66 -6.41 7.30 -20.00
C LYS A 66 -6.10 7.40 -21.51
N SER A 67 -5.49 6.38 -22.10
CA SER A 67 -5.19 6.30 -23.54
C SER A 67 -6.48 6.26 -24.39
N PRO A 68 -6.50 6.86 -25.61
CA PRO A 68 -7.65 6.74 -26.51
C PRO A 68 -7.97 5.30 -26.94
N PHE A 69 -7.06 4.35 -26.73
CA PHE A 69 -7.25 2.94 -27.05
C PHE A 69 -7.97 2.14 -25.95
N THR A 70 -8.21 2.73 -24.77
CA THR A 70 -8.88 2.06 -23.65
C THR A 70 -10.38 2.42 -23.59
N PRO A 71 -11.31 1.45 -23.71
CA PRO A 71 -12.73 1.68 -23.53
C PRO A 71 -13.08 2.39 -22.21
N PRO A 72 -14.03 3.36 -22.19
CA PRO A 72 -14.34 4.14 -20.98
C PRO A 72 -14.68 3.31 -19.74
N ALA A 73 -15.44 2.21 -19.90
CA ALA A 73 -15.78 1.32 -18.79
C ALA A 73 -14.53 0.65 -18.18
N GLN A 74 -13.57 0.23 -19.01
CA GLN A 74 -12.30 -0.36 -18.57
C GLN A 74 -11.41 0.68 -17.89
N ARG A 75 -11.32 1.88 -18.48
CA ARG A 75 -10.61 3.03 -17.89
C ARG A 75 -11.12 3.31 -16.48
N ASP A 76 -12.44 3.44 -16.31
CA ASP A 76 -13.01 3.87 -15.03
C ASP A 76 -12.82 2.83 -13.93
N LEU A 77 -12.88 1.53 -14.26
CA LEU A 77 -12.53 0.43 -13.36
C LEU A 77 -11.05 0.47 -12.94
N VAL A 78 -10.13 0.65 -13.89
CA VAL A 78 -8.68 0.71 -13.60
C VAL A 78 -8.35 1.94 -12.75
N LEU A 79 -8.89 3.11 -13.09
CA LEU A 79 -8.64 4.35 -12.35
C LEU A 79 -9.22 4.33 -10.93
N GLU A 80 -10.31 3.60 -10.68
CA GLU A 80 -10.80 3.39 -9.32
C GLU A 80 -9.87 2.47 -8.51
N ALA A 81 -9.41 1.38 -9.13
CA ALA A 81 -8.47 0.47 -8.48
C ALA A 81 -7.12 1.14 -8.16
N THR A 82 -6.58 1.98 -9.05
CA THR A 82 -5.33 2.73 -8.80
C THR A 82 -5.50 3.80 -7.72
N ARG A 83 -6.63 4.53 -7.68
CA ARG A 83 -6.93 5.48 -6.60
C ARG A 83 -6.93 4.80 -5.23
N ARG A 84 -7.60 3.65 -5.12
CA ARG A 84 -7.63 2.85 -3.88
C ARG A 84 -6.23 2.37 -3.48
N LEU A 85 -5.44 1.88 -4.44
CA LEU A 85 -4.07 1.44 -4.20
C LEU A 85 -3.15 2.59 -3.74
N ALA A 86 -3.26 3.76 -4.37
CA ALA A 86 -2.50 4.96 -4.03
C ALA A 86 -2.81 5.44 -2.61
N ARG A 87 -4.10 5.42 -2.19
CA ARG A 87 -4.50 5.73 -0.81
C ARG A 87 -3.87 4.77 0.19
N LEU A 88 -4.03 3.46 -0.04
CA LEU A 88 -3.48 2.42 0.84
C LEU A 88 -1.94 2.41 0.87
N SER A 89 -1.27 2.91 -0.18
CA SER A 89 0.19 3.14 -0.15
C SER A 89 0.58 4.17 0.92
N GLY A 90 -0.24 5.22 1.12
CA GLY A 90 -0.05 6.20 2.17
C GLY A 90 -0.07 5.57 3.56
N GLU A 91 -1.12 4.81 3.86
CA GLU A 91 -1.27 4.07 5.11
C GLU A 91 -0.11 3.08 5.34
N ARG A 92 0.23 2.29 4.32
CA ARG A 92 1.36 1.34 4.40
C ARG A 92 2.68 2.05 4.66
N ASN A 93 2.90 3.22 4.07
CA ASN A 93 4.12 4.00 4.30
C ASN A 93 4.13 4.67 5.69
N PHE A 94 2.96 4.97 6.27
CA PHE A 94 2.86 5.43 7.66
C PHE A 94 3.40 4.37 8.63
N TYR A 95 2.88 3.13 8.55
CA TYR A 95 3.29 2.05 9.45
C TYR A 95 4.72 1.52 9.18
N ASN A 96 5.14 1.39 7.92
CA ASN A 96 6.45 0.81 7.58
C ASN A 96 7.64 1.79 7.76
N HIS A 97 7.42 3.10 7.80
CA HIS A 97 8.48 4.11 8.02
C HIS A 97 8.39 4.78 9.39
N ALA A 98 7.77 4.09 10.34
CA ALA A 98 7.63 4.49 11.72
C ALA A 98 8.92 4.17 12.52
N ILE A 99 9.44 5.13 13.31
CA ILE A 99 10.52 4.93 14.28
C ILE A 99 9.95 4.49 15.63
N TYR A 100 10.33 3.31 16.11
CA TYR A 100 9.88 2.75 17.39
C TYR A 100 10.67 3.34 18.56
N ALA A 101 9.97 3.84 19.58
CA ALA A 101 10.55 4.32 20.84
C ALA A 101 10.11 3.42 22.00
N PHE A 102 11.01 3.20 22.95
CA PHE A 102 10.78 2.40 24.14
C PHE A 102 11.04 3.30 25.35
N ASP A 103 10.04 3.46 26.22
CA ASP A 103 10.23 4.19 27.46
C ASP A 103 10.73 3.22 28.54
N LEU A 104 11.97 3.44 28.99
CA LEU A 104 12.66 2.56 29.93
C LEU A 104 12.30 2.86 31.39
N GLU A 105 11.65 3.99 31.69
CA GLU A 105 11.31 4.37 33.06
C GLU A 105 9.88 3.95 33.45
N GLU A 106 8.91 4.02 32.52
CA GLU A 106 7.51 3.66 32.80
C GLU A 106 7.13 2.21 32.40
N GLY A 107 7.98 1.50 31.66
CA GLY A 107 7.69 0.15 31.15
C GLY A 107 6.61 0.09 30.06
N ALA A 108 6.20 1.24 29.54
CA ALA A 108 5.20 1.37 28.48
C ALA A 108 5.88 1.54 27.11
N ILE A 109 5.67 0.56 26.21
CA ILE A 109 6.09 0.70 24.81
C ILE A 109 5.17 1.75 24.13
N SER A 110 5.73 2.86 23.63
CA SER A 110 4.93 3.97 23.07
C SER A 110 5.48 4.53 21.76
N THR A 111 4.59 4.64 20.76
CA THR A 111 4.94 4.30 19.38
C THR A 111 3.74 4.67 18.48
N ILE A 112 3.74 5.41 17.37
CA ILE A 112 4.77 6.19 16.67
C ILE A 112 4.11 7.32 15.86
N GLN A 113 4.67 8.53 15.91
CA GLN A 113 5.10 9.20 14.68
C GLN A 113 6.11 10.31 15.01
N MET A 114 7.33 10.18 14.51
CA MET A 114 8.26 11.30 14.34
C MET A 114 8.75 11.33 12.90
N ARG A 115 7.91 11.80 11.97
CA ARG A 115 8.45 12.40 10.76
C ARG A 115 9.15 13.69 11.19
N ILE A 116 10.48 13.66 11.31
CA ILE A 116 11.31 14.86 11.19
C ILE A 116 11.08 15.36 9.77
N ALA A 117 10.10 16.25 9.62
CA ALA A 117 9.71 16.79 8.34
C ALA A 117 10.43 18.11 8.15
N ASP A 118 11.62 18.06 7.53
CA ASP A 118 12.25 19.26 7.01
C ASP A 118 11.31 19.92 5.98
N ARG A 119 10.81 21.10 6.33
CA ARG A 119 10.02 21.99 5.47
C ARG A 119 10.49 23.42 5.66
N GLY A 120 11.67 23.71 5.11
CA GLY A 120 12.16 25.07 4.93
C GLY A 120 12.82 25.64 6.19
N SER A 121 12.03 26.16 7.13
CA SER A 121 12.52 26.90 8.29
C SER A 121 12.18 26.29 9.66
N GLU A 122 11.39 25.21 9.70
CA GLU A 122 10.99 24.55 10.95
C GLU A 122 11.15 23.03 10.85
N VAL A 123 11.92 22.45 11.79
CA VAL A 123 11.90 21.01 12.03
C VAL A 123 10.69 20.67 12.89
N LYS A 124 9.60 20.21 12.28
CA LYS A 124 8.44 19.72 13.03
C LYS A 124 8.64 18.26 13.41
N LEU A 125 8.48 17.99 14.70
CA LEU A 125 8.26 16.65 15.23
C LEU A 125 6.95 16.09 14.64
N GLY A 126 6.97 14.83 14.23
CA GLY A 126 5.78 14.15 13.73
C GLY A 126 4.71 13.96 14.81
N ARG A 127 3.55 13.45 14.39
CA ARG A 127 2.37 13.30 15.25
C ARG A 127 2.45 12.01 16.09
N ARG A 128 3.02 12.06 17.30
CA ARG A 128 3.09 10.90 18.23
C ARG A 128 1.68 10.31 18.48
N GLN A 129 1.38 9.20 17.81
CA GLN A 129 0.27 8.30 18.13
C GLN A 129 0.79 7.21 19.09
N PRO A 130 -0.03 6.61 19.97
CA PRO A 130 0.29 5.38 20.69
C PRO A 130 0.01 4.12 19.86
N LEU A 131 0.66 3.00 20.18
CA LEU A 131 0.53 1.70 19.49
C LEU A 131 -0.34 0.79 20.35
N ASP A 132 -1.48 1.32 20.71
CA ASP A 132 -2.48 0.67 21.54
C ASP A 132 -3.35 -0.27 20.68
N GLU A 133 -4.34 -0.89 21.32
CA GLU A 133 -5.33 -1.69 20.61
C GLU A 133 -6.06 -0.94 19.48
N ALA A 134 -6.17 0.40 19.52
CA ALA A 134 -6.81 1.17 18.46
C ALA A 134 -5.92 1.22 17.22
N ALA A 135 -4.63 1.52 17.37
CA ALA A 135 -3.68 1.47 16.27
C ALA A 135 -3.59 0.06 15.64
N VAL A 136 -3.68 -1.00 16.45
CA VAL A 136 -3.74 -2.39 15.94
C VAL A 136 -5.06 -2.68 15.20
N ARG A 137 -6.19 -2.10 15.62
CA ARG A 137 -7.47 -2.19 14.88
C ARG A 137 -7.39 -1.44 13.54
N ASP A 138 -6.93 -0.20 13.53
CA ASP A 138 -6.76 0.62 12.32
C ASP A 138 -5.89 -0.10 11.28
N LEU A 139 -4.78 -0.70 11.73
CA LEU A 139 -3.88 -1.50 10.91
C LEU A 139 -4.59 -2.72 10.28
N ARG A 140 -5.43 -3.43 11.04
CA ARG A 140 -6.26 -4.54 10.53
C ARG A 140 -7.29 -4.08 9.51
N GLU A 141 -7.89 -2.91 9.67
CA GLU A 141 -8.82 -2.33 8.70
C GLU A 141 -8.13 -1.97 7.37
N VAL A 142 -6.89 -1.47 7.44
CA VAL A 142 -6.04 -1.23 6.25
C VAL A 142 -5.72 -2.55 5.54
N ILE A 143 -5.35 -3.60 6.29
CA ILE A 143 -5.09 -4.95 5.75
C ILE A 143 -6.34 -5.56 5.09
N ALA A 144 -7.51 -5.43 5.71
CA ALA A 144 -8.79 -5.90 5.17
C ALA A 144 -9.15 -5.14 3.88
N SER A 145 -8.99 -3.81 3.88
CA SER A 145 -9.20 -2.96 2.71
C SER A 145 -8.30 -3.33 1.52
N LEU A 146 -7.04 -3.66 1.82
CA LEU A 146 -6.03 -4.06 0.84
C LEU A 146 -6.29 -5.47 0.30
N SER A 147 -6.74 -6.40 1.16
CA SER A 147 -7.17 -7.75 0.78
C SER A 147 -8.40 -7.70 -0.15
N GLN A 148 -9.37 -6.83 0.15
CA GLN A 148 -10.52 -6.60 -0.72
C GLN A 148 -10.11 -5.97 -2.06
N LEU A 149 -9.13 -5.06 -2.06
CA LEU A 149 -8.57 -4.49 -3.29
C LEU A 149 -7.85 -5.55 -4.12
N ASN A 150 -7.10 -6.48 -3.50
CA ASN A 150 -6.48 -7.61 -4.17
C ASN A 150 -7.52 -8.47 -4.94
N GLN A 151 -8.62 -8.82 -4.27
CA GLN A 151 -9.74 -9.54 -4.89
C GLN A 151 -10.40 -8.72 -6.02
N THR A 152 -10.56 -7.40 -5.82
CA THR A 152 -11.09 -6.48 -6.85
C THR A 152 -10.20 -6.47 -8.10
N LEU A 153 -8.88 -6.41 -7.92
CA LEU A 153 -7.90 -6.43 -9.02
C LEU A 153 -7.93 -7.75 -9.77
N TRP A 154 -8.01 -8.90 -9.08
CA TRP A 154 -8.17 -10.20 -9.73
C TRP A 154 -9.48 -10.33 -10.53
N GLN A 155 -10.59 -9.79 -10.02
CA GLN A 155 -11.86 -9.74 -10.74
C GLN A 155 -11.78 -8.82 -11.98
N LEU A 156 -11.11 -7.67 -11.87
CA LEU A 156 -10.83 -6.79 -13.00
C LEU A 156 -10.00 -7.54 -14.07
N ILE A 157 -8.86 -8.10 -13.70
CA ILE A 157 -7.96 -8.86 -14.58
C ILE A 157 -8.73 -9.94 -15.35
N ARG A 158 -9.56 -10.74 -14.66
CA ARG A 158 -10.37 -11.79 -15.30
C ARG A 158 -11.49 -11.24 -16.19
N SER A 159 -12.25 -10.25 -15.72
CA SER A 159 -13.38 -9.68 -16.49
C SER A 159 -12.94 -8.94 -17.75
N GLN A 160 -11.73 -8.39 -17.75
CA GLN A 160 -11.13 -7.69 -18.90
C GLN A 160 -10.26 -8.63 -19.78
N ASN A 161 -10.21 -9.93 -19.48
CA ASN A 161 -9.35 -10.92 -20.15
C ASN A 161 -7.86 -10.51 -20.22
N PHE A 162 -7.35 -9.92 -19.14
CA PHE A 162 -5.94 -9.55 -19.03
C PHE A 162 -5.03 -10.78 -18.83
N PRO A 163 -3.79 -10.78 -19.37
CA PRO A 163 -2.86 -11.90 -19.25
C PRO A 163 -2.51 -12.27 -17.80
N LEU A 164 -2.50 -13.58 -17.51
CA LEU A 164 -2.22 -14.19 -16.19
C LEU A 164 -0.77 -14.68 -16.08
#